data_AF-A0A2Z7CML8-F1
#
_entry.id   AF-A0A2Z7CML8-F1
#
_cell.length_a   1.000
_cell.length_b   1.000
_cell.length_c   1.000
_cell.angle_alpha   90.00
_cell.angle_beta   90.00
_cell.angle_gamma   90.00
#
_symmetry.space_group_name_H-M   'P 1'
#
loop_
_entity.id
_entity.type
_entity.pdbx_description
1 polymer ?
#
loop_
_entity_poly.entity_id
_entity_poly.type
_entity_poly.pdbx_seq_one_letter_code
_entity_poly.pdbx_strand_id
1 'polypeptide(L)'
;MGLGVTMSVREYARRFSSLLDYVPHVSGRQRAKRNRFLEGLNEDLYSLVLASSPTSYADAVDKAMDIEEGLRNRRSRVLLE
;
A
#
# COMPACT_ATOMS: atom_id res chain seq x y z
N MET A 1 -22.40 14.79 6.42
CA MET A 1 -21.58 13.57 6.30
C MET A 1 -20.33 13.93 5.50
N GLY A 2 -19.22 14.19 6.17
CA GLY A 2 -18.01 14.64 5.51
C GLY A 2 -16.80 14.17 6.29
N LEU A 3 -16.34 12.95 6.00
CA LEU A 3 -15.01 12.45 6.34
C LEU A 3 -14.53 11.58 5.18
N GLY A 4 -14.13 12.24 4.09
CA GLY A 4 -13.36 11.62 3.02
C GLY A 4 -11.92 11.40 3.46
N VAL A 5 -11.68 10.54 4.45
CA VAL A 5 -10.32 10.13 4.82
C VAL A 5 -10.03 8.82 4.11
N THR A 6 -9.57 8.91 2.87
CA THR A 6 -8.86 7.79 2.24
C THR A 6 -7.54 7.64 3.00
N MET A 7 -7.37 6.53 3.73
CA MET A 7 -6.13 6.22 4.45
C MET A 7 -4.97 6.11 3.46
N SER A 8 -3.87 6.81 3.73
CA SER A 8 -2.67 6.74 2.87
C SER A 8 -1.98 5.38 2.97
N VAL A 9 -1.21 5.00 1.94
CA VAL A 9 -0.38 3.78 1.97
C VAL A 9 0.55 3.76 3.18
N ARG A 10 1.13 4.91 3.54
CA ARG A 10 2.00 5.05 4.71
C ARG A 10 1.27 4.72 6.02
N GLU A 11 0.06 5.25 6.20
CA GLU A 11 -0.76 4.96 7.39
C GLU A 11 -1.21 3.51 7.43
N TYR A 12 -1.60 2.97 6.27
CA TYR A 12 -1.94 1.56 6.12
C TYR A 12 -0.78 0.66 6.50
N ALA A 13 0.43 0.87 5.95
CA ALA A 13 1.63 0.09 6.25
C ALA A 13 1.98 0.11 7.75
N ARG A 14 1.81 1.26 8.41
CA ARG A 14 2.00 1.39 9.86
C ARG A 14 1.00 0.52 10.62
N ARG A 15 -0.31 0.63 10.32
CA ARG A 15 -1.36 -0.17 10.97
C ARG A 15 -1.19 -1.67 10.70
N PHE A 16 -0.87 -2.02 9.46
CA PHE A 16 -0.60 -3.40 9.05
C PHE A 16 0.56 -3.98 9.85
N SER A 17 1.64 -3.23 10.02
CA SER A 17 2.80 -3.66 10.82
C SER A 17 2.43 -3.88 12.29
N SER A 18 1.65 -2.98 12.89
CA SER A 18 1.18 -3.15 14.27
C SER A 18 0.25 -4.37 14.45
N LEU A 19 -0.54 -4.74 13.44
CA LEU A 19 -1.40 -5.92 13.50
C LEU A 19 -0.60 -7.22 13.40
N LEU A 20 0.49 -7.22 12.62
CA LEU A 20 1.35 -8.38 12.48
C LEU A 20 2.04 -8.79 13.79
N ASP A 21 2.25 -7.87 14.71
CA ASP A 21 2.82 -8.20 16.03
C ASP A 21 1.97 -9.23 16.80
N TYR A 22 0.66 -9.29 16.50
CA TYR A 22 -0.27 -10.25 17.08
C TYR A 22 -0.41 -11.54 16.27
N VAL A 23 0.25 -11.65 15.11
CA VAL A 23 0.07 -12.73 14.14
C VAL A 23 1.43 -13.32 13.71
N PRO A 24 2.15 -13.98 14.63
CA PRO A 24 3.53 -14.43 14.42
C PRO A 24 3.70 -15.38 13.22
N HIS A 25 2.64 -16.11 12.85
CA HIS A 25 2.66 -17.02 11.70
C HIS A 25 2.77 -16.31 10.33
N VAL A 26 2.37 -15.04 10.24
CA VAL A 26 2.56 -14.21 9.03
C VAL A 26 3.86 -13.41 9.13
N SER A 27 4.18 -12.90 10.31
CA SER A 27 5.31 -11.99 10.56
C SER A 27 6.66 -12.64 10.27
N GLY A 28 6.82 -13.93 10.56
CA GLY A 28 8.05 -14.68 10.25
C GLY A 28 8.21 -15.06 8.77
N ARG A 29 7.18 -14.87 7.93
CA ARG A 29 7.17 -15.31 6.53
C ARG A 29 7.07 -14.10 5.60
N GLN A 30 8.21 -13.55 5.19
CA GLN A 30 8.26 -12.32 4.37
C GLN A 30 7.39 -12.37 3.10
N ARG A 31 7.32 -13.52 2.43
CA ARG A 31 6.44 -13.71 1.26
C ARG A 31 4.95 -13.62 1.64
N ALA A 32 4.56 -14.24 2.74
CA ALA A 32 3.17 -14.18 3.22
C ALA A 32 2.82 -12.77 3.70
N LYS A 33 3.72 -12.11 4.43
CA LYS A 33 3.60 -10.72 4.85
C LYS A 33 3.39 -9.78 3.66
N ARG A 34 4.22 -9.89 2.63
CA ARG A 34 4.07 -9.14 1.38
C ARG A 34 2.72 -9.40 0.71
N ASN A 35 2.33 -10.66 0.54
CA ASN A 35 1.07 -10.98 -0.13
C ASN A 35 -0.14 -10.43 0.63
N ARG A 36 -0.15 -10.56 1.97
CA ARG A 36 -1.21 -9.98 2.82
C ARG A 36 -1.26 -8.46 2.76
N PHE A 37 -0.10 -7.81 2.66
CA PHE A 37 -0.05 -6.36 2.46
C PHE A 37 -0.73 -5.96 1.15
N LEU A 38 -0.35 -6.62 0.04
CA LEU A 38 -0.92 -6.38 -1.28
C LEU A 38 -2.43 -6.62 -1.30
N GLU A 39 -2.91 -7.72 -0.73
CA GLU A 39 -4.34 -8.05 -0.64
C GLU A 39 -5.18 -6.98 0.06
N GLY A 40 -4.60 -6.15 0.93
CA GLY A 40 -5.31 -5.06 1.61
C GLY A 40 -5.16 -3.68 0.94
N LEU A 41 -4.47 -3.59 -0.20
CA LEU A 41 -4.48 -2.38 -1.03
C LEU A 41 -5.81 -2.25 -1.78
N ASN A 42 -6.18 -1.02 -2.15
CA ASN A 42 -7.27 -0.82 -3.10
C ASN A 42 -6.90 -1.39 -4.49
N GLU A 43 -7.90 -1.64 -5.33
CA GLU A 43 -7.75 -2.33 -6.61
C GLU A 43 -6.76 -1.64 -7.58
N ASP A 44 -6.79 -0.30 -7.63
CA ASP A 44 -5.89 0.49 -8.47
C ASP A 44 -4.43 0.33 -8.02
N LEU A 45 -4.17 0.51 -6.72
CA LEU A 45 -2.83 0.34 -6.15
C LEU A 45 -2.38 -1.11 -6.23
N TYR A 46 -3.26 -2.08 -5.97
CA TYR A 46 -2.95 -3.50 -6.06
C TYR A 46 -2.41 -3.85 -7.45
N SER A 47 -3.13 -3.46 -8.50
CA SER A 47 -2.78 -3.78 -9.88
C SER A 47 -1.44 -3.16 -10.28
N LEU A 48 -1.23 -1.88 -9.95
CA LEU A 48 0.00 -1.16 -10.29
C LEU A 48 1.22 -1.67 -9.51
N VAL A 49 1.05 -1.92 -8.21
CA VAL A 49 2.13 -2.46 -7.37
C VAL A 49 2.43 -3.90 -7.79
N LEU A 50 1.45 -4.72 -8.12
CA LEU A 50 1.70 -6.08 -8.61
C LEU A 50 2.49 -6.08 -9.93
N ALA A 51 2.15 -5.19 -10.87
CA ALA A 51 2.87 -5.04 -12.13
C ALA A 51 4.34 -4.64 -11.93
N SER A 52 4.64 -3.87 -10.87
CA SER A 52 6.01 -3.49 -10.50
C SER A 52 6.86 -4.64 -9.91
N SER A 53 6.28 -5.84 -9.79
CA SER A 53 6.92 -7.09 -9.38
C SER A 53 7.74 -6.98 -8.08
N PRO A 54 7.12 -6.64 -6.94
CA PRO A 54 7.84 -6.42 -5.70
C PRO A 54 8.42 -7.72 -5.11
N THR A 55 9.70 -7.66 -4.74
CA THR A 55 10.47 -8.82 -4.29
C THR A 55 10.35 -9.07 -2.78
N SER A 56 10.05 -8.04 -2.01
CA SER A 56 9.94 -8.09 -0.54
C SER A 56 8.77 -7.24 -0.03
N TYR A 57 8.45 -7.34 1.26
CA TYR A 57 7.47 -6.46 1.90
C TYR A 57 7.90 -4.99 1.85
N ALA A 58 9.17 -4.70 2.17
CA ALA A 58 9.69 -3.33 2.14
C ALA A 58 9.61 -2.74 0.72
N ASP A 59 10.00 -3.52 -0.29
CA ASP A 59 9.90 -3.15 -1.69
C ASP A 59 8.45 -2.90 -2.13
N ALA A 60 7.50 -3.72 -1.66
CA ALA A 60 6.08 -3.50 -1.93
C ALA A 60 5.53 -2.22 -1.29
N VAL A 61 5.95 -1.89 -0.08
CA VAL A 61 5.54 -0.65 0.61
C VAL A 61 6.10 0.58 -0.10
N ASP A 62 7.38 0.56 -0.44
CA ASP A 62 8.08 1.66 -1.12
C ASP A 62 7.41 1.98 -2.47
N LYS A 63 7.26 0.95 -3.32
CA LYS A 63 6.59 1.10 -4.63
C LYS A 63 5.14 1.55 -4.50
N ALA A 64 4.41 1.07 -3.50
CA ALA A 64 3.04 1.51 -3.25
C ALA A 64 2.97 3.00 -2.87
N MET A 65 3.95 3.51 -2.12
CA MET A 65 4.04 4.92 -1.77
C MET A 65 4.36 5.78 -2.99
N ASP A 66 5.34 5.38 -3.81
CA ASP A 66 5.69 6.09 -5.05
C ASP A 66 4.52 6.16 -6.03
N ILE A 67 3.79 5.06 -6.18
CA ILE A 67 2.61 4.99 -7.05
C ILE A 67 1.47 5.86 -6.49
N GLU A 68 1.20 5.81 -5.19
CA GLU A 68 0.19 6.67 -4.55
C GLU A 68 0.50 8.16 -4.78
N GLU A 69 1.77 8.56 -4.59
CA GLU A 69 2.23 9.92 -4.86
C GLU A 69 2.07 10.30 -6.34
N GLY A 70 2.48 9.41 -7.26
CA GLY A 70 2.33 9.63 -8.70
C GLY A 70 0.87 9.81 -9.14
N LEU A 71 -0.05 9.00 -8.60
CA LEU A 71 -1.48 9.11 -8.87
C LEU A 71 -2.05 10.41 -8.32
N ARG A 72 -1.65 10.80 -7.11
CA ARG A 72 -2.07 12.06 -6.49
C ARG A 72 -1.58 13.26 -7.30
N ASN A 73 -0.31 13.26 -7.71
CA ASN A 73 0.27 14.33 -8.53
C ASN A 73 -0.43 14.45 -9.90
N ARG A 74 -0.77 13.34 -10.54
CA ARG A 74 -1.54 13.35 -11.80
C ARG A 74 -2.94 13.93 -11.60
N ARG A 75 -3.65 13.52 -10.54
CA ARG A 75 -4.99 14.06 -10.21
C ARG A 75 -4.95 15.57 -9.93
N SER A 76 -3.92 16.04 -9.22
CA SER A 76 -3.74 17.47 -8.95
C SER A 76 -3.51 18.28 -10.22
N ARG A 77 -2.82 17.72 -11.23
CA ARG A 77 -2.59 18.38 -12.52
C ARG A 77 -3.86 18.51 -13.36
N VAL A 78 -4.71 17.47 -13.39
CA VAL A 78 -5.97 17.48 -14.15
C VAL A 78 -7.00 18.45 -13.56
N LEU A 79 -6.90 18.79 -12.27
CA LEU A 79 -7.79 19.77 -11.62
C LEU A 79 -7.41 21.24 -11.86
N LEU A 80 -6.30 21.51 -12.55
CA LEU A 80 -5.80 22.86 -12.83
C LEU A 80 -5.95 23.27 -14.31
N GLU A 81 -6.64 22.46 -15.13
CA GLU A 81 -6.98 22.75 -16.53
C GLU A 81 -8.48 22.99 -16.73
#